data_AF-A0A7W0FZW4-F1
#
_entry.id   AF-A0A7W0FZW4-F1
#
_cell.length_a   1.000
_cell.length_b   1.000
_cell.length_c   1.000
_cell.angle_alpha   90.00
_cell.angle_beta   90.00
_cell.angle_gamma   90.00
#
_symmetry.space_group_name_H-M   'P 1'
#
loop_
_entity.id
_entity.type
_entity.pdbx_description
1 polymer ?
#
loop_
_entity_poly.entity_id
_entity_poly.type
_entity_poly.pdbx_seq_one_letter_code
_entity_poly.pdbx_strand_id
1 'polypeptide(L)'
;MIVISIIVILAMIAIGMYSKTVLAAKEATLRQDLHTMNRMLDQYAADKGKLPQSLEDLVGAGYLSEIPIDPITDQKDWVLEFGDDPGATDSSQGVVRVRSAATDVASDGSSRYSEW
;
A
#
# COMPACT_ATOMS: atom_id res chain seq x y z
N MET A 1 0.12 -37.26 -33.96
CA MET A 1 1.10 -36.17 -33.75
C MET A 1 0.43 -34.79 -33.61
N ILE A 2 -0.61 -34.47 -34.39
CA ILE A 2 -1.29 -33.15 -34.34
C ILE A 2 -1.91 -32.79 -32.97
N VAL A 3 -2.40 -33.78 -32.22
CA VAL A 3 -3.03 -33.56 -30.90
C VAL A 3 -2.03 -33.04 -29.86
N ILE A 4 -0.83 -33.63 -29.82
CA ILE A 4 0.23 -33.20 -28.89
C ILE A 4 0.66 -31.76 -29.23
N SER A 5 0.75 -31.42 -30.52
CA SER A 5 1.09 -30.07 -30.98
C SER A 5 0.05 -29.03 -30.52
N ILE A 6 -1.24 -29.34 -30.62
CA ILE A 6 -2.31 -28.44 -30.18
C ILE A 6 -2.29 -28.24 -28.66
N ILE A 7 -2.06 -29.31 -27.89
CA ILE A 7 -1.98 -29.24 -26.43
C ILE A 7 -0.80 -28.36 -25.98
N VAL A 8 0.37 -28.49 -26.63
CA VAL A 8 1.55 -27.68 -26.31
C VAL A 8 1.32 -26.20 -26.61
N ILE A 9 0.67 -25.88 -27.73
CA ILE A 9 0.34 -24.49 -28.10
C ILE A 9 -0.66 -23.88 -27.10
N LEU A 10 -1.69 -24.63 -26.71
CA LEU A 10 -2.67 -24.16 -25.72
C LEU A 10 -2.03 -23.95 -24.34
N ALA A 11 -1.11 -24.83 -23.92
CA ALA A 11 -0.39 -24.70 -22.66
C ALA A 11 0.50 -23.43 -22.64
N MET A 12 1.15 -23.09 -23.76
CA MET A 12 1.96 -21.86 -23.86
C MET A 12 1.11 -20.60 -23.75
N ILE A 13 -0.06 -20.56 -24.41
CA ILE A 13 -0.97 -19.38 -24.36
C ILE A 13 -1.55 -19.21 -22.95
N ALA A 14 -1.87 -20.31 -22.26
CA ALA A 14 -2.45 -20.28 -20.92
C ALA A 14 -1.54 -19.59 -19.88
N ILE A 15 -0.21 -19.73 -19.99
CA ILE A 15 0.73 -19.17 -19.00
C ILE A 15 0.79 -17.62 -19.07
N GLY A 16 0.65 -17.03 -20.25
CA GLY A 16 0.85 -15.59 -20.46
C GLY A 16 -0.24 -14.68 -19.91
N MET A 17 -1.45 -15.19 -19.64
CA MET A 17 -2.61 -14.36 -19.26
C MET A 17 -2.72 -14.10 -17.75
N TYR A 18 -2.03 -14.86 -16.88
CA TYR A 18 -2.26 -14.80 -15.43
C TYR A 18 -1.62 -13.59 -14.71
N SER A 19 -0.51 -13.07 -15.21
CA SER A 19 0.29 -12.08 -14.47
C SER A 19 -0.38 -10.71 -14.36
N LYS A 20 -1.09 -10.26 -15.40
CA LYS A 20 -1.68 -8.91 -15.46
C LYS A 20 -2.85 -8.73 -14.49
N THR A 21 -3.73 -9.73 -14.40
CA THR A 21 -4.91 -9.68 -13.53
C THR A 21 -4.52 -9.74 -12.06
N VAL A 22 -3.52 -10.55 -11.73
CA VAL A 22 -2.98 -10.65 -10.36
C VAL A 22 -2.30 -9.35 -9.96
N LEU A 23 -1.51 -8.75 -10.85
CA LEU A 23 -0.86 -7.47 -10.57
C LEU A 23 -1.88 -6.35 -10.37
N ALA A 24 -2.89 -6.23 -11.24
CA ALA A 24 -3.95 -5.24 -11.07
C ALA A 24 -4.71 -5.39 -9.75
N ALA A 25 -4.95 -6.63 -9.29
CA ALA A 25 -5.55 -6.88 -7.99
C ALA A 25 -4.64 -6.42 -6.83
N LYS A 26 -3.33 -6.73 -6.91
CA LYS A 26 -2.34 -6.25 -5.92
C LYS A 26 -2.29 -4.72 -5.86
N GLU A 27 -2.31 -4.05 -7.01
CA GLU A 27 -2.34 -2.58 -7.07
C GLU A 27 -3.61 -1.98 -6.48
N ALA A 28 -4.77 -2.61 -6.73
CA ALA A 28 -6.04 -2.16 -6.16
C ALA A 28 -6.04 -2.27 -4.63
N THR A 29 -5.51 -3.39 -4.10
CA THR A 29 -5.32 -3.57 -2.66
C THR A 29 -4.35 -2.53 -2.10
N LEU A 30 -3.20 -2.31 -2.75
CA LEU A 30 -2.21 -1.32 -2.30
C LEU A 30 -2.83 0.07 -2.18
N ARG A 31 -3.56 0.52 -3.20
CA ARG A 31 -4.24 1.82 -3.19
C ARG A 31 -5.27 1.91 -2.07
N GLN A 32 -6.04 0.85 -1.86
CA GLN A 32 -7.05 0.81 -0.81
C GLN A 32 -6.42 0.87 0.59
N ASP A 33 -5.32 0.13 0.80
CA ASP A 33 -4.60 0.11 2.07
C ASP A 33 -4.00 1.47 2.38
N LEU A 34 -3.29 2.08 1.42
CA LEU A 34 -2.75 3.44 1.54
C LEU A 34 -3.85 4.46 1.81
N HIS A 35 -4.97 4.40 1.08
CA HIS A 35 -6.07 5.34 1.28
C HIS A 35 -6.76 5.15 2.64
N THR A 36 -6.86 3.92 3.11
CA THR A 36 -7.44 3.62 4.42
C THR A 36 -6.51 4.09 5.54
N MET A 37 -5.22 3.76 5.48
CA MET A 37 -4.24 4.19 6.48
C MET A 37 -4.13 5.71 6.58
N ASN A 38 -4.04 6.42 5.44
CA ASN A 38 -3.99 7.88 5.45
C ASN A 38 -5.29 8.50 5.97
N ARG A 39 -6.47 7.93 5.67
CA ARG A 39 -7.72 8.39 6.27
C ARG A 39 -7.78 8.18 7.78
N MET A 40 -7.27 7.05 8.28
CA MET A 40 -7.20 6.80 9.72
C MET A 40 -6.25 7.77 10.42
N LEU A 41 -5.20 8.18 9.72
CA LEU A 41 -4.25 9.18 10.20
C LEU A 41 -4.90 10.56 10.36
N ASP A 42 -5.62 11.01 9.32
CA ASP A 42 -6.39 12.25 9.36
C ASP A 42 -7.47 12.20 10.47
N GLN A 43 -8.15 11.06 10.61
CA GLN A 43 -9.16 10.87 11.65
C GLN A 43 -8.54 10.92 13.05
N TYR A 44 -7.40 10.26 13.27
CA TYR A 44 -6.67 10.34 14.53
C TYR A 44 -6.30 11.79 14.84
N ALA A 45 -5.81 12.54 13.84
CA ALA A 45 -5.47 13.94 14.01
C ALA A 45 -6.69 14.80 14.36
N ALA A 46 -7.85 14.53 13.74
CA ALA A 46 -9.10 15.22 14.03
C ALA A 46 -9.64 14.93 15.45
N ASP A 47 -9.52 13.68 15.92
CA ASP A 47 -10.08 13.25 17.20
C ASP A 47 -9.17 13.57 18.39
N LYS A 48 -7.84 13.42 18.21
CA LYS A 48 -6.85 13.65 19.28
C LYS A 48 -6.23 15.04 19.23
N GLY A 49 -6.41 15.77 18.14
CA GLY A 49 -5.75 17.06 17.92
C GLY A 49 -4.23 16.93 17.87
N LYS A 50 -3.69 15.77 17.50
CA LYS A 50 -2.25 15.52 17.35
C LYS A 50 -2.04 14.38 16.37
N LEU A 51 -0.90 14.37 15.70
CA LEU A 51 -0.47 13.31 14.80
C LEU A 51 0.19 12.16 15.60
N PRO A 52 -0.03 10.90 15.19
CA PRO A 52 0.62 9.76 15.81
C PRO A 52 2.11 9.72 15.48
N GLN A 53 2.93 9.17 16.37
CA GLN A 53 4.38 9.03 16.18
C GLN A 53 4.77 7.81 15.33
N SER A 54 3.89 6.80 15.27
CA SER A 54 4.09 5.60 14.47
C SER A 54 2.75 4.96 14.08
N LEU A 55 2.77 4.05 13.11
CA LEU A 55 1.60 3.24 12.75
C LEU A 55 1.07 2.39 13.92
N GLU A 56 1.95 2.00 14.84
CA GLU A 56 1.57 1.20 16.02
C GLU A 56 0.67 1.99 16.97
N ASP A 57 0.80 3.32 17.02
CA ASP A 57 -0.09 4.18 17.81
C ASP A 57 -1.52 4.15 17.27
N LEU A 58 -1.70 4.05 15.94
CA LEU A 58 -3.03 3.85 15.35
C LEU A 58 -3.63 2.50 15.70
N VAL A 59 -2.80 1.45 15.80
CA VAL A 59 -3.26 0.10 16.21
C VAL A 59 -3.64 0.10 17.68
N GLY A 60 -2.77 0.66 18.54
CA GLY A 60 -3.03 0.76 19.98
C GLY A 60 -4.25 1.63 20.32
N ALA A 61 -4.52 2.66 19.52
CA ALA A 61 -5.67 3.53 19.67
C ALA A 61 -6.96 2.97 19.01
N GLY A 62 -6.87 1.85 18.29
CA GLY A 62 -8.02 1.15 17.71
C GLY A 62 -8.52 1.72 16.37
N TYR A 63 -7.76 2.60 15.71
CA TYR A 63 -8.08 3.10 14.36
C TYR A 63 -7.72 2.08 13.27
N LEU A 64 -6.72 1.25 13.53
CA LEU A 64 -6.30 0.17 12.64
C LEU A 64 -6.33 -1.15 13.41
N SER A 65 -6.93 -2.20 12.85
CA SER A 65 -6.93 -3.52 13.52
C SER A 65 -5.53 -4.14 13.53
N GLU A 66 -4.82 -4.03 12.42
CA GLU A 66 -3.42 -4.42 12.27
C GLU A 66 -2.80 -3.64 11.11
N ILE A 67 -1.47 -3.56 11.08
CA ILE A 67 -0.75 -2.97 9.94
C ILE A 67 -0.81 -3.97 8.78
N PRO A 68 -1.42 -3.62 7.63
CA PRO A 68 -1.49 -4.50 6.46
C PRO A 68 -0.10 -4.78 5.89
N ILE A 69 0.02 -5.86 5.12
CA ILE A 69 1.22 -6.22 4.37
C ILE A 69 1.12 -5.56 3.00
N ASP A 70 2.18 -4.91 2.54
CA ASP A 70 2.23 -4.34 1.20
C ASP A 70 2.13 -5.48 0.16
N PRO A 71 1.11 -5.49 -0.71
CA PRO A 71 0.87 -6.58 -1.66
C PRO A 71 1.89 -6.63 -2.81
N ILE A 72 2.74 -5.61 -2.97
CA ILE A 72 3.81 -5.54 -3.96
C ILE A 72 5.11 -6.08 -3.38
N THR A 73 5.55 -5.59 -2.21
CA THR A 73 6.80 -6.04 -1.56
C THR A 73 6.64 -7.31 -0.72
N ASP A 74 5.39 -7.70 -0.43
CA ASP A 74 5.01 -8.79 0.49
C ASP A 74 5.53 -8.58 1.93
N GLN A 75 5.83 -7.33 2.30
CA GLN A 75 6.38 -6.95 3.61
C GLN A 75 5.59 -5.81 4.25
N LYS A 76 5.75 -5.61 5.57
CA LYS A 76 5.13 -4.48 6.30
C LYS A 76 6.04 -3.25 6.31
N ASP A 77 6.72 -2.99 5.19
CA ASP A 77 7.77 -1.97 5.04
C ASP A 77 7.19 -0.62 4.55
N TRP A 78 6.20 -0.10 5.26
CA TRP A 78 5.60 1.18 4.92
C TRP A 78 6.53 2.36 5.21
N VAL A 79 6.65 3.30 4.28
CA VAL A 79 7.43 4.53 4.42
C VAL A 79 6.55 5.61 5.07
N LEU A 80 6.95 6.03 6.27
CA LEU A 80 6.27 7.08 7.03
C LEU A 80 6.83 8.46 6.63
N GLU A 81 5.94 9.38 6.30
CA GLU A 81 6.26 10.79 6.11
C GLU A 81 5.90 11.57 7.38
N PHE A 82 6.90 12.22 7.96
CA PHE A 82 6.73 13.05 9.14
C PHE A 82 6.57 14.51 8.72
N GLY A 83 5.65 15.21 9.36
CA GLY A 83 5.43 16.65 9.17
C GLY A 83 5.12 17.34 10.48
N ASP A 84 5.01 18.66 10.41
CA ASP A 84 4.72 19.50 11.57
C ASP A 84 3.31 19.20 12.11
N ASP A 85 3.21 18.89 13.41
CA ASP A 85 1.94 18.62 14.05
C ASP A 85 1.32 19.93 14.54
N PRO A 86 0.22 20.41 13.93
CA PRO A 86 -0.40 21.68 14.30
C PRO A 86 -1.00 21.68 15.71
N GLY A 87 -1.16 20.52 16.35
CA GLY A 87 -1.70 20.41 17.70
C GLY A 87 -0.68 19.98 18.75
N ALA A 88 0.58 19.74 18.37
CA ALA A 88 1.64 19.52 19.34
C ALA A 88 2.01 20.84 20.05
N THR A 89 2.02 20.82 21.38
CA THR A 89 2.34 21.99 22.22
C THR A 89 3.84 22.34 22.19
N ASP A 90 4.67 21.34 21.93
CA ASP A 90 6.10 21.44 21.66
C ASP A 90 6.24 21.03 20.20
N SER A 91 6.87 21.83 19.31
CA SER A 91 6.96 21.68 17.83
C SER A 91 7.40 20.29 17.34
N SER A 92 6.59 19.29 17.64
CA SER A 92 6.85 17.88 17.47
C SER A 92 6.32 17.48 16.12
N GLN A 93 7.06 16.63 15.44
CA GLN A 93 6.60 16.09 14.18
C GLN A 93 5.81 14.81 14.43
N GLY A 94 4.79 14.57 13.63
CA GLY A 94 4.07 13.30 13.62
C GLY A 94 3.93 12.77 12.20
N VAL A 95 3.47 11.53 12.08
CA VAL A 95 3.22 10.91 10.79
C VAL A 95 2.06 11.65 10.13
N VAL A 96 2.30 12.23 8.96
CA VAL A 96 1.28 12.95 8.16
C VAL A 96 0.77 12.07 7.02
N ARG A 97 1.64 11.21 6.48
CA ARG A 97 1.29 10.33 5.37
C ARG A 97 2.07 9.04 5.43
N VAL A 98 1.50 7.99 4.86
CA VAL A 98 2.16 6.70 4.66
C VAL A 98 2.18 6.34 3.18
N ARG A 99 3.31 5.76 2.74
CA ARG A 99 3.57 5.34 1.35
C ARG A 99 4.14 3.93 1.31
N SER A 100 4.05 3.30 0.13
CA SER A 100 4.71 2.02 -0.15
C SER A 100 6.23 2.21 -0.27
N ALA A 101 7.01 1.22 0.13
CA ALA A 101 8.44 1.14 -0.16
C ALA A 101 8.74 0.52 -1.53
N ALA A 102 7.74 0.03 -2.26
CA ALA A 102 7.93 -0.53 -3.58
C ALA A 102 8.50 0.53 -4.55
N THR A 103 9.64 0.21 -5.16
CA THR A 103 10.34 1.08 -6.13
C THR A 103 9.88 0.82 -7.57
N ASP A 104 9.11 -0.24 -7.77
CA ASP A 104 8.53 -0.62 -9.05
C ASP A 104 7.54 0.43 -9.58
N VAL A 105 7.39 0.43 -10.90
CA VAL A 105 6.43 1.28 -11.62
C VAL A 105 5.11 0.54 -11.71
N ALA A 106 4.01 1.27 -11.55
CA ALA A 106 2.67 0.75 -11.77
C ALA A 106 2.52 0.12 -13.17
N SER A 107 1.63 -0.86 -13.30
CA SER A 107 1.32 -1.53 -14.57
C SER A 107 0.90 -0.58 -15.69
N ASP A 108 0.33 0.56 -15.32
CA ASP A 108 -0.11 1.64 -16.21
C ASP A 108 1.04 2.56 -16.68
N GLY A 109 2.20 2.49 -16.03
CA GLY A 109 3.38 3.30 -16.38
C GLY A 109 3.32 4.77 -15.92
N SER A 110 2.26 5.17 -15.23
CA SER A 110 2.02 6.57 -14.83
C SER A 110 2.87 7.06 -13.66
N SER A 111 3.17 6.19 -12.67
CA SER A 111 3.95 6.58 -11.48
C SER A 111 4.58 5.36 -10.79
N ARG A 112 5.58 5.61 -9.93
CA ARG A 112 6.08 4.56 -9.01
C ARG A 112 5.10 4.33 -7.87
N TYR A 113 5.08 3.11 -7.32
CA TYR A 113 4.26 2.81 -6.14
C TYR A 113 4.60 3.68 -4.93
N SER A 114 5.88 4.08 -4.80
CA SER A 114 6.35 5.01 -3.77
C SER A 114 5.80 6.44 -3.91
N GLU A 115 5.18 6.79 -5.04
CA GLU A 115 4.61 8.13 -5.28
C GLU A 115 3.09 8.18 -5.00
N TRP A 116 2.48 7.04 -4.68
CA TRP A 116 1.07 6.92 -4.37
C TRP A 116 0.71 7.40 -2.96
#